data_AF-A0A1V6E9Q1-F1
#
_entry.id   AF-A0A1V6E9Q1-F1
#
_cell.length_a   1.000
_cell.length_b   1.000
_cell.length_c   1.000
_cell.angle_alpha   90.00
_cell.angle_beta   90.00
_cell.angle_gamma   90.00
#
_symmetry.space_group_name_H-M   'P 1'
#
loop_
_entity.id
_entity.type
_entity.pdbx_description
1 polymer ?
#
loop_
_entity_poly.entity_id
_entity_poly.type
_entity_poly.pdbx_seq_one_letter_code
_entity_poly.pdbx_strand_id
1 'polypeptide(L)'
;MTGLKDGSAKDEKGRQFNCPNCGATVEVALAQSKSITCKSCNSLIDLSAGIGGELRHAEQDEPVRPLIPLGTVGQLEGLAWQVVGFQHRMGQEPGDDEQFGWEEYLLYNARRGFSFLVDATDGWSLVKPVTGAPALASNGQSASYQGTTFKQQYAYKAETTYVAGEFYWQVQRGQKTDNRDFASGKQLLSMEQSRNEITWSAGAKIDSDTVAKAFRLEDQKDLLKRSDAAPFTAARSIGIIPIIVILIVILIVLSLLSRCSRCDPRVENCSSTTARSSGGSWGGSSSGGGHK
;
A
#
# COMPACT_ATOMS: atom_id res chain seq x y z
N MET A 1 25.02 50.25 -3.61
CA MET A 1 25.02 48.89 -4.21
C MET A 1 26.06 48.09 -3.47
N THR A 2 25.64 47.34 -2.46
CA THR A 2 26.54 46.59 -1.59
C THR A 2 26.22 45.12 -1.81
N GLY A 3 27.19 44.38 -2.34
CA GLY A 3 27.03 43.03 -2.85
C GLY A 3 26.47 42.07 -1.80
N LEU A 4 25.40 41.36 -2.19
CA LEU A 4 25.01 40.15 -1.50
C LEU A 4 26.16 39.16 -1.62
N LYS A 5 26.77 38.82 -0.48
CA LYS A 5 27.58 37.61 -0.37
C LYS A 5 26.66 36.44 -0.67
N ASP A 6 26.91 35.77 -1.79
CA ASP A 6 26.39 34.44 -2.05
C ASP A 6 26.64 33.58 -0.82
N GLY A 7 25.55 33.07 -0.24
CA GLY A 7 25.62 32.11 0.84
C GLY A 7 26.35 30.88 0.33
N SER A 8 27.61 30.75 0.73
CA SER A 8 28.43 29.58 0.49
C SER A 8 27.65 28.37 0.98
N ALA A 9 27.04 27.63 0.05
CA ALA A 9 26.59 26.27 0.32
C ALA A 9 27.83 25.53 0.82
N LYS A 10 27.82 25.16 2.09
CA LYS A 10 28.86 24.32 2.67
C LYS A 10 28.88 23.06 1.82
N ASP A 11 30.01 22.73 1.21
CA ASP A 11 30.23 21.41 0.62
C ASP A 11 29.97 20.38 1.72
N GLU A 12 28.79 19.78 1.74
CA GLU A 12 28.50 18.60 2.53
C GLU A 12 29.29 17.44 1.90
N LYS A 13 30.57 17.33 2.25
CA LYS A 13 31.36 16.15 1.89
C LYS A 13 30.70 14.95 2.56
N GLY A 14 30.01 14.14 1.75
CA GLY A 14 29.45 12.85 2.16
C GLY A 14 30.49 12.04 2.94
N ARG A 15 30.06 11.48 4.06
CA ARG A 15 30.93 10.67 4.92
C ARG A 15 30.78 9.22 4.50
N GLN A 16 31.89 8.50 4.37
CA GLN A 16 31.86 7.07 4.06
C GLN A 16 32.53 6.22 5.13
N PHE A 17 32.04 4.99 5.28
CA PHE A 17 32.60 3.97 6.15
C PHE A 17 32.35 2.57 5.55
N ASN A 18 32.95 1.52 6.10
CA ASN A 18 32.69 0.16 5.64
C ASN A 18 31.55 -0.45 6.44
N CYS A 19 30.61 -1.09 5.77
CA CYS A 19 29.50 -1.82 6.38
C CYS A 19 30.03 -2.82 7.41
N PRO A 20 29.55 -2.78 8.66
CA PRO A 20 30.02 -3.67 9.71
C PRO A 20 29.64 -5.15 9.49
N ASN A 21 28.68 -5.43 8.62
CA ASN A 21 28.27 -6.79 8.28
C ASN A 21 29.10 -7.39 7.12
N CYS A 22 29.13 -6.71 5.98
CA CYS A 22 29.69 -7.26 4.74
C CYS A 22 30.95 -6.56 4.21
N GLY A 23 31.40 -5.49 4.85
CA GLY A 23 32.60 -4.73 4.46
C GLY A 23 32.45 -3.79 3.26
N ALA A 24 31.30 -3.79 2.57
CA ALA A 24 31.05 -2.87 1.45
C ALA A 24 31.05 -1.41 1.90
N THR A 25 31.47 -0.49 1.02
CA THR A 25 31.44 0.96 1.33
C THR A 25 30.00 1.46 1.45
N VAL A 26 29.73 2.17 2.54
CA VAL A 26 28.48 2.88 2.84
C VAL A 26 28.77 4.37 2.82
N GLU A 27 28.14 5.07 1.90
CA GLU A 27 28.19 6.53 1.78
C GLU A 27 26.95 7.15 2.43
N VAL A 28 27.17 8.06 3.38
CA VAL A 28 26.13 8.84 4.05
C VAL A 28 26.00 10.17 3.30
N ALA A 29 24.89 10.34 2.59
CA ALA A 29 24.63 11.53 1.79
C ALA A 29 24.03 12.68 2.61
N LEU A 30 23.27 12.39 3.67
CA LEU A 30 22.62 13.42 4.49
C LEU A 30 23.33 13.58 5.83
N ALA A 31 23.78 14.80 6.15
CA ALA A 31 24.48 15.08 7.41
C ALA A 31 23.64 14.78 8.68
N GLN A 32 22.31 14.80 8.55
CA GLN A 32 21.36 14.55 9.64
C GLN A 32 20.94 13.09 9.78
N SER A 33 21.51 12.17 9.00
CA SER A 33 21.19 10.74 9.07
C SER A 33 21.52 10.13 10.43
N LYS A 34 20.56 9.36 10.96
CA LYS A 34 20.63 8.59 12.20
C LYS A 34 20.52 7.09 11.95
N SER A 35 19.99 6.69 10.81
CA SER A 35 20.03 5.31 10.31
C SER A 35 20.34 5.31 8.82
N ILE A 36 21.05 4.28 8.35
CA ILE A 36 21.31 4.03 6.93
C ILE A 36 21.31 2.53 6.64
N THR A 37 20.84 2.11 5.47
CA THR A 37 20.97 0.70 5.04
C THR A 37 22.12 0.50 4.07
N CYS A 38 22.90 -0.56 4.25
CA CYS A 38 23.90 -0.97 3.27
C CYS A 38 23.23 -1.47 1.99
N LYS A 39 23.56 -0.85 0.84
CA LYS A 39 23.01 -1.25 -0.48
C LYS A 39 23.44 -2.65 -0.92
N SER A 40 24.53 -3.19 -0.37
CA SER A 40 25.08 -4.49 -0.76
C SER A 40 24.47 -5.67 -0.01
N CYS A 41 24.14 -5.51 1.28
CA CYS A 41 23.63 -6.60 2.12
C CYS A 41 22.34 -6.26 2.89
N ASN A 42 21.74 -5.09 2.63
CA ASN A 42 20.53 -4.59 3.28
C ASN A 42 20.61 -4.38 4.80
N SER A 43 21.77 -4.57 5.44
CA SER A 43 21.90 -4.36 6.89
C SER A 43 21.56 -2.91 7.26
N LEU A 44 20.71 -2.73 8.26
CA LEU A 44 20.33 -1.45 8.84
C LEU A 44 21.38 -1.04 9.88
N ILE A 45 22.04 0.08 9.66
CA ILE A 45 23.18 0.57 10.44
C ILE A 45 22.77 1.81 11.23
N ASP A 46 23.20 1.87 12.48
CA ASP A 46 22.97 3.00 13.38
C ASP A 46 24.03 4.09 13.14
N LEU A 47 23.61 5.35 12.98
CA LEU A 47 24.50 6.51 12.84
C LEU A 47 24.35 7.51 14.00
N SER A 48 23.51 7.20 15.00
CA SER A 48 23.16 8.12 16.08
C SER A 48 24.29 8.42 17.06
N ALA A 49 25.28 7.52 17.16
CA ALA A 49 26.37 7.57 18.15
C ALA A 49 27.78 7.63 17.51
N GLY A 50 27.90 8.20 16.30
CA GLY A 50 29.16 8.25 15.56
C GLY A 50 29.73 6.86 15.25
N ILE A 51 31.06 6.71 15.33
CA ILE A 51 31.75 5.45 14.99
C ILE A 51 31.22 4.27 15.80
N GLY A 52 30.92 4.45 17.08
CA GLY A 52 30.36 3.38 17.91
C GLY A 52 28.95 2.96 17.49
N GLY A 53 28.20 3.87 16.87
CA GLY A 53 26.94 3.56 16.18
C GLY A 53 27.16 2.76 14.91
N GLU A 54 28.12 3.18 14.07
CA GLU A 54 28.38 2.56 12.76
C GLU A 54 28.78 1.09 12.83
N LEU A 55 29.28 0.64 13.99
CA LEU A 55 29.57 -0.77 14.24
C LEU A 55 28.33 -1.60 14.60
N ARG A 56 27.23 -0.95 14.99
CA ARG A 56 25.94 -1.61 15.27
C ARG A 56 25.13 -1.72 13.99
N HIS A 57 24.68 -2.93 13.71
CA HIS A 57 23.78 -3.19 12.60
C HIS A 57 22.74 -4.25 12.97
N ALA A 58 21.64 -4.23 12.23
CA ALA A 58 20.65 -5.29 12.21
C ALA A 58 20.58 -5.86 10.79
N GLU A 59 20.63 -7.18 10.68
CA GLU A 59 20.35 -7.86 9.42
C GLU A 59 18.86 -7.76 9.08
N GLN A 60 18.58 -7.65 7.79
CA GLN A 60 17.22 -7.57 7.26
C GLN A 60 17.04 -8.69 6.25
N ASP A 61 16.11 -9.57 6.52
CA ASP A 61 15.66 -10.61 5.60
C ASP A 61 14.52 -10.08 4.73
N GLU A 62 14.17 -10.80 3.66
CA GLU A 62 13.00 -10.51 2.82
C GLU A 62 13.00 -9.08 2.24
N PRO A 63 13.97 -8.73 1.38
CA PRO A 63 14.08 -7.39 0.84
C PRO A 63 12.84 -6.99 0.05
N VAL A 64 12.21 -5.89 0.46
CA VAL A 64 11.09 -5.29 -0.26
C VAL A 64 11.64 -4.29 -1.28
N ARG A 65 11.27 -4.48 -2.56
CA ARG A 65 11.70 -3.58 -3.63
C ARG A 65 10.72 -2.40 -3.73
N PRO A 66 11.16 -1.16 -3.47
CA PRO A 66 10.29 0.00 -3.60
C PRO A 66 9.84 0.21 -5.05
N LEU A 67 8.57 0.61 -5.24
CA LEU A 67 8.05 1.02 -6.55
C LEU A 67 8.78 2.26 -7.06
N ILE A 68 9.07 3.22 -6.18
CA ILE A 68 9.86 4.42 -6.48
C ILE A 68 11.30 4.20 -5.97
N PRO A 69 12.30 4.01 -6.85
CA PRO A 69 13.65 3.70 -6.40
C PRO A 69 14.25 4.81 -5.51
N LEU A 70 15.05 4.41 -4.52
CA LEU A 70 15.85 5.35 -3.73
C LEU A 70 16.75 6.19 -4.65
N GLY A 71 16.90 7.47 -4.32
CA GLY A 71 17.63 8.46 -5.10
C GLY A 71 16.81 9.12 -6.21
N THR A 72 15.62 8.60 -6.55
CA THR A 72 14.73 9.20 -7.56
C THR A 72 14.32 10.61 -7.12
N VAL A 73 14.38 11.57 -8.04
CA VAL A 73 13.92 12.93 -7.80
C VAL A 73 12.60 13.15 -8.55
N GLY A 74 11.54 13.44 -7.81
CA GLY A 74 10.22 13.76 -8.35
C GLY A 74 9.79 15.19 -8.06
N GLN A 75 8.74 15.64 -8.74
CA GLN A 75 8.14 16.98 -8.54
C GLN A 75 6.76 16.85 -7.90
N LEU A 76 6.63 17.25 -6.63
CA LEU A 76 5.36 17.29 -5.89
C LEU A 76 5.13 18.70 -5.34
N GLU A 77 3.91 19.21 -5.47
CA GLU A 77 3.53 20.56 -5.00
C GLU A 77 4.46 21.68 -5.53
N GLY A 78 5.00 21.51 -6.74
CA GLY A 78 5.92 22.46 -7.37
C GLY A 78 7.34 22.45 -6.80
N LEU A 79 7.70 21.44 -6.01
CA LEU A 79 9.00 21.29 -5.37
C LEU A 79 9.66 19.98 -5.77
N ALA A 80 10.98 20.01 -5.96
CA ALA A 80 11.78 18.82 -6.20
C ALA A 80 12.02 18.07 -4.89
N TRP A 81 11.67 16.79 -4.87
CA TRP A 81 11.81 15.90 -3.72
C TRP A 81 12.62 14.68 -4.13
N GLN A 82 13.69 14.40 -3.38
CA GLN A 82 14.46 13.17 -3.55
C GLN A 82 13.94 12.08 -2.60
N VAL A 83 13.71 10.88 -3.12
CA VAL A 83 13.45 9.70 -2.27
C VAL A 83 14.75 9.29 -1.60
N VAL A 84 14.86 9.44 -0.29
CA VAL A 84 16.08 9.14 0.47
C VAL A 84 15.93 7.93 1.37
N GLY A 85 14.70 7.58 1.75
CA GLY A 85 14.39 6.41 2.56
C GLY A 85 13.10 5.74 2.12
N PHE A 86 12.94 4.49 2.51
CA PHE A 86 11.79 3.64 2.26
C PHE A 86 11.56 2.71 3.45
N GLN A 87 10.30 2.56 3.87
CA GLN A 87 9.90 1.59 4.89
C GLN A 87 8.72 0.79 4.39
N HIS A 88 8.73 -0.50 4.69
CA HIS A 88 7.55 -1.35 4.60
C HIS A 88 7.03 -1.60 6.02
N ARG A 89 5.74 -1.37 6.21
CA ARG A 89 5.08 -1.47 7.50
C ARG A 89 3.89 -2.41 7.42
N MET A 90 3.69 -3.17 8.48
CA MET A 90 2.54 -4.06 8.65
C MET A 90 1.70 -3.57 9.81
N GLY A 91 0.39 -3.71 9.70
CA GLY A 91 -0.60 -3.27 10.67
C GLY A 91 -1.58 -4.38 11.02
N GLN A 92 -2.11 -4.31 12.23
CA GLN A 92 -3.15 -5.21 12.72
C GLN A 92 -4.11 -4.45 13.62
N GLU A 93 -5.41 -4.57 13.35
CA GLU A 93 -6.44 -4.00 14.22
C GLU A 93 -6.63 -4.84 15.49
N PRO A 94 -6.95 -4.22 16.64
CA PRO A 94 -7.16 -4.97 17.87
C PRO A 94 -8.31 -5.97 17.77
N GLY A 95 -8.00 -7.26 17.94
CA GLY A 95 -9.00 -8.34 17.89
C GLY A 95 -9.28 -8.88 16.49
N ASP A 96 -8.51 -8.45 15.48
CA ASP A 96 -8.50 -9.02 14.15
C ASP A 96 -7.24 -9.89 13.94
N ASP A 97 -7.38 -10.99 13.22
CA ASP A 97 -6.29 -11.87 12.84
C ASP A 97 -5.68 -11.50 11.47
N GLU A 98 -6.36 -10.63 10.70
CA GLU A 98 -5.86 -10.12 9.42
C GLU A 98 -4.81 -9.02 9.61
N GLN A 99 -3.76 -9.08 8.80
CA GLN A 99 -2.74 -8.03 8.72
C GLN A 99 -2.83 -7.31 7.39
N PHE A 100 -2.53 -6.01 7.39
CA PHE A 100 -2.43 -5.19 6.19
C PHE A 100 -1.05 -4.52 6.11
N GLY A 101 -0.58 -4.27 4.88
CA GLY A 101 0.72 -3.65 4.63
C GLY A 101 0.58 -2.28 3.96
N TRP A 102 1.55 -1.41 4.18
CA TRP A 102 1.73 -0.16 3.44
C TRP A 102 3.21 0.19 3.33
N GLU A 103 3.51 1.10 2.40
CA GLU A 103 4.86 1.59 2.16
C GLU A 103 4.95 3.08 2.47
N GLU A 104 6.10 3.49 3.00
CA GLU A 104 6.39 4.89 3.30
C GLU A 104 7.72 5.30 2.65
N TYR A 105 7.66 6.31 1.79
CA TYR A 105 8.81 6.90 1.13
C TYR A 105 9.20 8.18 1.86
N LEU A 106 10.41 8.22 2.41
CA LEU A 106 10.96 9.44 2.99
C LEU A 106 11.50 10.34 1.87
N LEU A 107 10.88 11.50 1.73
CA LEU A 107 11.22 12.51 0.76
C LEU A 107 12.06 13.62 1.40
N TYR A 108 13.11 14.06 0.72
CA TYR A 108 13.97 15.15 1.16
C TYR A 108 13.99 16.31 0.17
N ASN A 109 13.96 17.53 0.71
CA ASN A 109 14.23 18.77 0.01
C ASN A 109 15.09 19.68 0.90
N ALA A 110 16.22 20.16 0.39
CA ALA A 110 17.18 20.95 1.18
C ALA A 110 16.62 22.22 1.84
N ARG A 111 15.54 22.81 1.30
CA ARG A 111 14.91 24.02 1.87
C ARG A 111 13.67 23.72 2.69
N ARG A 112 13.00 22.60 2.43
CA ARG A 112 11.70 22.24 3.05
C ARG A 112 11.80 21.13 4.09
N GLY A 113 12.97 20.48 4.21
CA GLY A 113 13.19 19.37 5.13
C GLY A 113 12.62 18.08 4.56
N PHE A 114 11.85 17.36 5.37
CA PHE A 114 11.35 16.03 5.05
C PHE A 114 9.83 15.98 4.90
N SER A 115 9.36 15.09 4.04
CA SER A 115 7.97 14.69 3.92
C SER A 115 7.90 13.19 3.70
N PHE A 116 6.72 12.59 3.93
CA PHE A 116 6.45 11.19 3.73
C PHE A 116 5.42 11.05 2.63
N LEU A 117 5.76 10.30 1.59
CA LEU A 117 4.81 9.83 0.61
C LEU A 117 4.41 8.42 1.03
N VAL A 118 3.14 8.23 1.37
CA VAL A 118 2.60 6.97 1.87
C VAL A 118 1.80 6.30 0.76
N ASP A 119 2.10 5.03 0.50
CA ASP A 119 1.38 4.15 -0.40
C ASP A 119 0.59 3.13 0.42
N ALA A 120 -0.72 3.35 0.52
CA ALA A 120 -1.64 2.44 1.21
C ALA A 120 -2.75 1.98 0.27
N THR A 121 -3.40 0.87 0.62
CA THR A 121 -4.52 0.30 -0.16
C THR A 121 -5.66 1.30 -0.40
N ASP A 122 -5.87 2.22 0.54
CA ASP A 122 -6.92 3.25 0.51
C ASP A 122 -6.47 4.56 -0.17
N GLY A 123 -5.28 4.59 -0.75
CA GLY A 123 -4.78 5.70 -1.57
C GLY A 123 -3.37 6.16 -1.20
N TRP A 124 -2.87 7.08 -2.03
CA TRP A 124 -1.63 7.78 -1.76
C TRP A 124 -1.86 8.99 -0.87
N SER A 125 -0.89 9.30 -0.02
CA SER A 125 -0.90 10.56 0.72
C SER A 125 0.48 11.19 0.85
N LEU A 126 0.51 12.51 0.96
CA LEU A 126 1.71 13.27 1.27
C LEU A 126 1.52 13.92 2.64
N VAL A 127 2.32 13.49 3.62
CA VAL A 127 2.23 13.95 5.01
C VAL A 127 3.60 14.43 5.50
N LYS A 128 3.59 15.24 6.55
CA LYS A 128 4.81 15.70 7.21
C LYS A 128 4.62 15.73 8.74
N PRO A 129 5.68 15.53 9.53
CA PRO A 129 5.63 15.72 10.97
C PRO A 129 5.14 17.14 11.30
N VAL A 130 4.29 17.27 12.31
CA VAL A 130 3.76 18.57 12.73
C VAL A 130 4.43 19.06 14.01
N THR A 131 4.65 20.37 14.06
CA THR A 131 5.07 21.07 15.28
C THR A 131 3.85 21.50 16.07
N GLY A 132 3.80 21.15 17.36
CA GLY A 132 2.64 21.34 18.21
C GLY A 132 1.73 20.10 18.22
N ALA A 133 1.23 19.74 19.40
CA ALA A 133 0.43 18.54 19.58
C ALA A 133 -1.05 18.82 19.22
N PRO A 134 -1.64 18.07 18.28
CA PRO A 134 -3.09 18.00 18.13
C PRO A 134 -3.80 17.69 19.45
N ALA A 135 -5.00 18.26 19.63
CA ALA A 135 -5.84 17.99 20.78
C ALA A 135 -6.69 16.74 20.52
N LEU A 136 -6.27 15.61 21.08
CA LEU A 136 -7.03 14.35 21.02
C LEU A 136 -8.21 14.41 21.99
N ALA A 137 -9.41 14.08 21.52
CA ALA A 137 -10.60 13.98 22.36
C ALA A 137 -10.45 12.84 23.39
N SER A 138 -11.08 12.96 24.55
CA SER A 138 -10.97 11.98 25.65
C SER A 138 -11.41 10.57 25.26
N ASN A 139 -12.37 10.45 24.33
CA ASN A 139 -12.82 9.15 23.79
C ASN A 139 -11.91 8.61 22.67
N GLY A 140 -10.90 9.38 22.25
CA GLY A 140 -9.96 9.02 21.18
C GLY A 140 -10.53 9.09 19.77
N GLN A 141 -11.83 9.35 19.58
CA GLN A 141 -12.52 9.21 18.28
C GLN A 141 -12.39 10.44 17.38
N SER A 142 -11.82 11.54 17.88
CA SER A 142 -11.52 12.73 17.10
C SER A 142 -10.28 13.44 17.64
N ALA A 143 -9.64 14.21 16.77
CA ALA A 143 -8.52 15.07 17.11
C ALA A 143 -8.69 16.42 16.43
N SER A 144 -8.29 17.51 17.09
CA SER A 144 -8.34 18.86 16.52
C SER A 144 -6.94 19.42 16.32
N TYR A 145 -6.68 19.94 15.13
CA TYR A 145 -5.40 20.54 14.76
C TYR A 145 -5.64 21.73 13.83
N GLN A 146 -5.00 22.87 14.14
CA GLN A 146 -5.10 24.12 13.36
C GLN A 146 -6.55 24.54 13.02
N GLY A 147 -7.47 24.41 13.97
CA GLY A 147 -8.87 24.79 13.80
C GLY A 147 -9.73 23.78 13.00
N THR A 148 -9.16 22.66 12.57
CA THR A 148 -9.88 21.58 11.89
C THR A 148 -10.06 20.41 12.85
N THR A 149 -11.27 19.85 12.90
CA THR A 149 -11.56 18.60 13.61
C THR A 149 -11.54 17.43 12.63
N PHE A 150 -10.77 16.40 12.99
CA PHE A 150 -10.60 15.17 12.25
C PHE A 150 -11.29 14.04 12.99
N LYS A 151 -11.96 13.14 12.25
CA LYS A 151 -12.61 11.95 12.80
C LYS A 151 -11.69 10.75 12.64
N GLN A 152 -11.57 9.92 13.68
CA GLN A 152 -10.80 8.67 13.61
C GLN A 152 -11.36 7.78 12.50
N GLN A 153 -10.48 7.29 11.65
CA GLN A 153 -10.76 6.28 10.63
C GLN A 153 -10.30 4.91 11.10
N TYR A 154 -9.06 4.83 11.60
CA TYR A 154 -8.42 3.57 11.99
C TYR A 154 -7.69 3.70 13.33
N ALA A 155 -7.59 2.58 14.03
CA ALA A 155 -6.74 2.41 15.20
C ALA A 155 -6.15 1.00 15.19
N TYR A 156 -4.83 0.89 15.13
CA TYR A 156 -4.13 -0.37 14.89
C TYR A 156 -2.75 -0.38 15.53
N LYS A 157 -2.17 -1.56 15.67
CA LYS A 157 -0.75 -1.73 15.97
C LYS A 157 0.03 -1.84 14.68
N ALA A 158 1.16 -1.15 14.60
CA ALA A 158 2.04 -1.19 13.45
C ALA A 158 3.39 -1.83 13.82
N GLU A 159 4.03 -2.46 12.84
CA GLU A 159 5.40 -2.98 12.92
C GLU A 159 6.18 -2.55 11.66
N THR A 160 7.38 -2.00 11.86
CA THR A 160 8.33 -1.77 10.74
C THR A 160 9.00 -3.08 10.37
N THR A 161 8.71 -3.62 9.19
CA THR A 161 9.19 -4.95 8.78
C THR A 161 10.42 -4.90 7.87
N TYR A 162 10.56 -3.84 7.08
CA TYR A 162 11.73 -3.61 6.24
C TYR A 162 12.01 -2.11 6.07
N VAL A 163 13.30 -1.78 5.90
CA VAL A 163 13.81 -0.41 5.77
C VAL A 163 14.87 -0.38 4.67
N ALA A 164 14.92 0.70 3.89
CA ALA A 164 16.00 0.97 2.94
C ALA A 164 16.29 2.48 2.86
N GLY A 165 17.54 2.87 2.65
CA GLY A 165 17.98 4.26 2.51
C GLY A 165 18.42 4.92 3.81
N GLU A 166 18.30 6.24 3.88
CA GLU A 166 18.76 7.12 4.96
C GLU A 166 17.59 7.77 5.70
N PHE A 167 17.68 7.84 7.04
CA PHE A 167 16.62 8.37 7.90
C PHE A 167 17.18 9.36 8.93
N TYR A 168 16.46 10.46 9.17
CA TYR A 168 16.86 11.48 10.15
C TYR A 168 16.57 11.10 11.61
N TRP A 169 15.97 9.93 11.84
CA TRP A 169 15.76 9.32 13.15
C TRP A 169 16.26 7.88 13.15
N GLN A 170 16.40 7.30 14.34
CA GLN A 170 16.89 5.95 14.51
C GLN A 170 15.76 4.95 14.22
N VAL A 171 15.65 4.49 12.98
CA VAL A 171 14.69 3.46 12.59
C VAL A 171 15.16 2.10 13.12
N GLN A 172 14.21 1.26 13.55
CA GLN A 172 14.49 -0.12 13.96
C GLN A 172 13.52 -1.08 13.28
N ARG A 173 14.05 -2.16 12.70
CA ARG A 173 13.23 -3.30 12.26
C ARG A 173 12.58 -3.97 13.48
N GLY A 174 11.31 -4.34 13.35
CA GLY A 174 10.50 -4.87 14.45
C GLY A 174 10.00 -3.81 15.43
N GLN A 175 10.24 -2.51 15.17
CA GLN A 175 9.69 -1.43 15.99
C GLN A 175 8.16 -1.48 15.93
N LYS A 176 7.54 -1.53 17.12
CA LYS A 176 6.09 -1.56 17.27
C LYS A 176 5.56 -0.24 17.80
N THR A 177 4.44 0.19 17.25
CA THR A 177 3.74 1.42 17.65
C THR A 177 2.23 1.20 17.68
N ASP A 178 1.54 1.98 18.52
CA ASP A 178 0.09 2.11 18.49
C ASP A 178 -0.24 3.34 17.62
N ASN A 179 -0.98 3.11 16.53
CA ASN A 179 -1.26 4.12 15.53
C ASN A 179 -2.75 4.47 15.52
N ARG A 180 -3.06 5.74 15.23
CA ARG A 180 -4.42 6.21 14.95
C ARG A 180 -4.40 7.19 13.81
N ASP A 181 -5.24 6.91 12.81
CA ASP A 181 -5.40 7.77 11.64
C ASP A 181 -6.74 8.48 11.68
N PHE A 182 -6.72 9.77 11.38
CA PHE A 182 -7.87 10.64 11.37
C PHE A 182 -7.98 11.35 10.03
N ALA A 183 -9.21 11.65 9.62
CA ALA A 183 -9.49 12.34 8.37
C ALA A 183 -10.54 13.45 8.52
N SER A 184 -10.41 14.46 7.67
CA SER A 184 -11.40 15.52 7.44
C SER A 184 -11.43 15.88 5.96
N GLY A 185 -12.36 15.27 5.22
CA GLY A 185 -12.33 15.32 3.75
C GLY A 185 -11.06 14.65 3.20
N LYS A 186 -10.27 15.40 2.42
CA LYS A 186 -8.97 14.93 1.91
C LYS A 186 -7.81 15.13 2.89
N GLN A 187 -8.01 15.90 3.96
CA GLN A 187 -6.95 16.16 4.95
C GLN A 187 -6.80 14.98 5.90
N LEU A 188 -5.56 14.66 6.21
CA LEU A 188 -5.18 13.56 7.09
C LEU A 188 -4.42 14.08 8.30
N LEU A 189 -4.61 13.39 9.41
CA LEU A 189 -3.85 13.57 10.63
C LEU A 189 -3.58 12.19 11.22
N SER A 190 -2.32 11.86 11.47
CA SER A 190 -1.90 10.55 11.96
C SER A 190 -1.13 10.71 13.26
N MET A 191 -1.45 9.85 14.23
CA MET A 191 -0.76 9.73 15.50
C MET A 191 -0.02 8.40 15.54
N GLU A 192 1.28 8.43 15.83
CA GLU A 192 2.08 7.24 16.06
C GLU A 192 2.65 7.29 17.49
N GLN A 193 2.28 6.33 18.31
CA GLN A 193 2.72 6.22 19.70
C GLN A 193 3.67 5.04 19.87
N SER A 194 4.90 5.34 20.26
CA SER A 194 5.87 4.36 20.73
C SER A 194 5.86 4.27 22.26
N ARG A 195 6.80 3.51 22.83
CA ARG A 195 6.98 3.42 24.29
C ARG A 195 7.38 4.76 24.94
N ASN A 196 8.10 5.60 24.21
CA ASN A 196 8.76 6.79 24.77
C ASN A 196 8.29 8.10 24.15
N GLU A 197 7.55 8.05 23.05
CA GLU A 197 7.22 9.23 22.25
C GLU A 197 5.87 9.07 21.55
N ILE A 198 5.12 10.17 21.47
CA ILE A 198 3.97 10.32 20.59
C ILE A 198 4.36 11.32 19.51
N THR A 199 4.27 10.89 18.26
CA THR A 199 4.50 11.74 17.10
C THR A 199 3.21 11.96 16.34
N TRP A 200 3.10 13.12 15.70
CA TRP A 200 1.97 13.46 14.86
C TRP A 200 2.47 13.90 13.49
N SER A 201 1.76 13.47 12.46
CA SER A 201 1.96 13.93 11.08
C SER A 201 0.62 14.40 10.51
N ALA A 202 0.67 15.38 9.60
CA ALA A 202 -0.50 15.88 8.91
C ALA A 202 -0.20 16.11 7.43
N GLY A 203 -1.24 16.01 6.62
CA GLY A 203 -1.13 16.19 5.18
C GLY A 203 -2.45 15.93 4.47
N ALA A 204 -2.39 15.39 3.26
CA ALA A 204 -3.57 15.11 2.47
C ALA A 204 -3.40 13.92 1.53
N LYS A 205 -4.54 13.32 1.14
CA LYS A 205 -4.57 12.35 0.05
C LYS A 205 -4.18 13.02 -1.28
N ILE A 206 -3.43 12.30 -2.10
CA ILE A 206 -3.04 12.70 -3.45
C ILE A 206 -3.42 11.59 -4.44
N ASP A 207 -3.65 11.96 -5.70
CA ASP A 207 -4.06 10.99 -6.73
C ASP A 207 -2.86 10.17 -7.22
N SER A 208 -3.05 8.87 -7.50
CA SER A 208 -2.00 8.01 -8.04
C SER A 208 -1.39 8.53 -9.34
N ASP A 209 -2.21 9.16 -10.20
CA ASP A 209 -1.75 9.85 -11.41
C ASP A 209 -0.78 11.00 -11.11
N THR A 210 -0.97 11.70 -9.98
CA THR A 210 -0.04 12.74 -9.54
C THR A 210 1.30 12.13 -9.15
N VAL A 211 1.29 10.99 -8.44
CA VAL A 211 2.52 10.27 -8.07
C VAL A 211 3.25 9.74 -9.30
N ALA A 212 2.53 9.07 -10.20
CA ALA A 212 3.12 8.54 -11.44
C ALA A 212 3.79 9.64 -12.26
N LYS A 213 3.11 10.78 -12.43
CA LYS A 213 3.69 11.94 -13.12
C LYS A 213 4.86 12.56 -12.36
N ALA A 214 4.75 12.69 -11.04
CA ALA A 214 5.78 13.31 -10.22
C ALA A 214 7.12 12.58 -10.34
N PHE A 215 7.11 11.24 -10.35
CA PHE A 215 8.31 10.40 -10.36
C PHE A 215 8.63 9.79 -11.73
N ARG A 216 7.92 10.20 -12.80
CA ARG A 216 8.11 9.73 -14.18
C ARG A 216 7.90 8.22 -14.34
N LEU A 217 6.83 7.72 -13.73
CA LEU A 217 6.41 6.32 -13.70
C LEU A 217 5.09 6.12 -14.46
N GLU A 218 4.82 6.94 -15.47
CA GLU A 218 3.56 6.89 -16.22
C GLU A 218 3.35 5.57 -16.97
N ASP A 219 4.44 4.89 -17.33
CA ASP A 219 4.45 3.55 -17.92
C ASP A 219 4.09 2.45 -16.92
N GLN A 220 4.16 2.74 -15.62
CA GLN A 220 3.89 1.80 -14.53
C GLN A 220 2.60 2.13 -13.76
N LYS A 221 1.77 3.05 -14.27
CA LYS A 221 0.55 3.54 -13.60
C LYS A 221 -0.32 2.47 -12.97
N ASP A 222 -0.46 1.31 -13.60
CA ASP A 222 -1.28 0.22 -13.08
C ASP A 222 -0.75 -0.32 -11.73
N LEU A 223 0.56 -0.26 -11.48
CA LEU A 223 1.16 -0.62 -10.20
C LEU A 223 0.92 0.44 -9.11
N LEU A 224 0.72 1.70 -9.49
CA LEU A 224 0.46 2.81 -8.58
C LEU A 224 -1.03 3.01 -8.28
N LYS A 225 -1.94 2.39 -9.04
CA LYS A 225 -3.38 2.49 -8.80
C LYS A 225 -3.72 1.97 -7.41
N ARG A 226 -4.46 2.77 -6.66
CA ARG A 226 -5.05 2.41 -5.36
C ARG A 226 -6.53 2.73 -5.40
N SER A 227 -7.21 2.58 -4.26
CA SER A 227 -8.51 3.23 -4.08
C SER A 227 -8.26 4.74 -4.07
N ASP A 228 -8.14 5.36 -5.26
CA ASP A 228 -7.76 6.77 -5.41
C ASP A 228 -8.64 7.68 -4.53
N ALA A 229 -8.21 8.92 -4.30
CA ALA A 229 -8.98 9.95 -3.60
C ALA A 229 -10.22 10.42 -4.40
N ALA A 230 -10.94 9.47 -5.00
CA ALA A 230 -12.27 9.63 -5.53
C ALA A 230 -13.16 10.20 -4.42
N PRO A 231 -13.99 11.21 -4.73
CA PRO A 231 -15.01 11.64 -3.80
C PRO A 231 -15.83 10.41 -3.41
N PHE A 232 -16.09 10.26 -2.11
CA PHE A 232 -16.92 9.21 -1.55
C PHE A 232 -18.31 9.27 -2.21
N THR A 233 -18.50 8.61 -3.35
CA THR A 233 -19.82 8.23 -3.79
C THR A 233 -20.19 7.10 -2.87
N ALA A 234 -21.07 7.37 -1.90
CA ALA A 234 -21.67 6.34 -1.07
C ALA A 234 -22.04 5.17 -1.99
N ALA A 235 -21.34 4.04 -1.83
CA ALA A 235 -21.68 2.84 -2.55
C ALA A 235 -23.18 2.64 -2.33
N ARG A 236 -23.96 2.57 -3.42
CA ARG A 236 -25.36 2.16 -3.31
C ARG A 236 -25.30 0.85 -2.52
N SER A 237 -25.87 0.87 -1.31
CA SER A 237 -26.15 -0.36 -0.59
C SER A 237 -26.73 -1.32 -1.61
N ILE A 238 -26.12 -2.50 -1.75
CA ILE A 238 -26.69 -3.56 -2.57
C ILE A 238 -28.06 -3.78 -1.94
N GLY A 239 -29.08 -3.22 -2.58
CA GLY A 239 -30.43 -3.27 -2.06
C GLY A 239 -30.81 -4.73 -1.89
N ILE A 240 -31.80 -4.98 -1.05
CA ILE A 240 -32.34 -6.32 -0.81
C ILE A 240 -32.93 -6.92 -2.12
N ILE A 241 -33.08 -6.10 -3.17
CA ILE A 241 -33.66 -6.41 -4.48
C ILE A 241 -32.89 -7.50 -5.25
N PRO A 242 -31.58 -7.41 -5.55
CA PRO A 242 -30.83 -8.51 -6.18
C PRO A 242 -30.87 -9.82 -5.38
N ILE A 243 -30.87 -9.76 -4.05
CA ILE A 243 -30.96 -10.95 -3.19
C ILE A 243 -32.35 -11.60 -3.32
N ILE A 244 -33.42 -10.80 -3.32
CA ILE A 244 -34.80 -11.27 -3.54
C ILE A 244 -34.95 -11.86 -4.95
N VAL A 245 -34.38 -11.23 -5.98
CA VAL A 245 -34.44 -11.74 -7.35
C VAL A 245 -33.72 -13.10 -7.47
N ILE A 246 -32.54 -13.25 -6.87
CA ILE A 246 -31.82 -14.53 -6.83
C ILE A 246 -32.63 -15.60 -6.10
N LEU A 247 -33.24 -15.28 -4.95
CA LEU A 247 -34.11 -16.19 -4.21
C LEU A 247 -35.35 -16.61 -5.01
N ILE A 248 -35.99 -15.68 -5.72
CA ILE A 248 -37.14 -15.98 -6.58
C ILE A 248 -36.73 -16.88 -7.75
N VAL A 249 -35.59 -16.62 -8.39
CA VAL A 249 -35.07 -17.46 -9.48
C VAL A 249 -34.76 -18.87 -8.97
N ILE A 250 -34.13 -19.00 -7.80
CA ILE A 250 -33.87 -20.30 -7.17
C ILE A 250 -35.18 -21.04 -6.87
N LEU A 251 -36.18 -20.36 -6.32
CA LEU A 251 -37.49 -20.95 -6.03
C LEU A 251 -38.23 -21.38 -7.30
N ILE A 252 -38.15 -20.60 -8.39
CA ILE A 252 -38.74 -20.97 -9.68
C ILE A 252 -38.06 -22.22 -10.24
N VAL A 253 -36.72 -22.28 -10.22
CA VAL A 253 -35.95 -23.45 -10.67
C VAL A 253 -36.31 -24.69 -9.86
N LEU A 254 -36.40 -24.59 -8.53
CA LEU A 254 -36.83 -25.68 -7.66
C LEU A 254 -38.28 -26.11 -7.92
N SER A 255 -39.17 -25.16 -8.23
CA SER A 255 -40.56 -25.47 -8.60
C SER A 255 -40.65 -26.20 -9.95
N LEU A 256 -39.79 -25.89 -10.92
CA LEU A 256 -39.73 -26.58 -12.21
C LEU A 256 -39.17 -27.99 -12.06
N LEU A 257 -38.11 -28.16 -11.27
CA LEU A 257 -37.53 -29.47 -10.96
C LEU A 257 -38.50 -30.37 -10.18
N SER A 258 -39.31 -29.82 -9.28
CA SER A 258 -40.34 -30.59 -8.56
C SER A 258 -41.56 -30.96 -9.41
N ARG A 259 -41.78 -30.30 -10.55
CA ARG A 259 -42.79 -30.69 -11.56
C ARG A 259 -42.30 -31.81 -12.48
N CYS A 260 -40.98 -32.01 -12.60
CA CYS A 260 -40.41 -33.15 -13.33
C CYS A 260 -40.51 -34.48 -12.55
N SER A 261 -41.01 -34.49 -11.31
CA SER A 261 -41.11 -35.70 -10.47
C SER A 261 -42.55 -36.15 -10.14
N ARG A 262 -43.57 -35.59 -10.81
CA ARG A 262 -44.98 -35.99 -10.63
C ARG A 262 -45.67 -36.27 -11.98
N CYS A 263 -45.51 -37.49 -12.50
CA CYS A 263 -46.35 -38.03 -13.60
C CYS A 263 -47.73 -38.31 -13.01
N ASP A 264 -48.82 -37.79 -13.59
CA ASP A 264 -50.20 -38.11 -13.19
C ASP A 264 -50.75 -39.23 -14.09
N PRO A 265 -50.82 -40.49 -13.60
CA PRO A 265 -51.21 -41.63 -14.41
C PRO A 265 -52.70 -41.65 -14.82
N ARG A 266 -53.50 -40.67 -14.39
CA ARG A 266 -54.92 -40.55 -14.79
C ARG A 266 -55.12 -39.76 -16.08
N VAL A 267 -54.13 -39.00 -16.52
CA VAL A 267 -54.16 -38.20 -17.75
C VAL A 267 -52.92 -38.38 -18.63
N GLU A 268 -51.82 -38.93 -18.08
CA GLU A 268 -50.58 -39.18 -18.80
C GLU A 268 -50.26 -40.69 -18.86
N ASN A 269 -49.81 -41.18 -20.02
CA ASN A 269 -49.45 -42.59 -20.20
C ASN A 269 -48.04 -42.85 -19.66
N CYS A 270 -47.95 -43.21 -18.38
CA CYS A 270 -46.70 -43.43 -17.65
C CYS A 270 -46.15 -44.88 -17.77
N SER A 271 -46.45 -45.63 -18.85
CA SER A 271 -45.92 -47.00 -19.05
C SER A 271 -45.15 -47.22 -20.37
N SER A 272 -43.81 -47.17 -20.29
CA SER A 272 -42.75 -47.90 -21.07
C SER A 272 -42.62 -47.62 -22.59
N THR A 273 -41.49 -47.60 -23.30
CA THR A 273 -40.09 -48.06 -23.12
C THR A 273 -39.22 -47.48 -24.26
N THR A 274 -37.89 -47.54 -24.15
CA THR A 274 -36.84 -47.39 -25.19
C THR A 274 -37.25 -47.64 -26.66
N ALA A 275 -36.83 -46.77 -27.59
CA ALA A 275 -36.68 -47.11 -29.02
C ALA A 275 -35.42 -46.45 -29.62
N ARG A 276 -34.57 -47.28 -30.23
CA ARG A 276 -33.35 -46.92 -30.97
C ARG A 276 -33.65 -46.73 -32.47
N SER A 277 -32.89 -45.82 -33.08
CA SER A 277 -32.41 -45.68 -34.47
C SER A 277 -33.36 -45.71 -35.68
N SER A 278 -33.21 -44.70 -36.54
CA SER A 278 -33.39 -44.81 -37.99
C SER A 278 -32.03 -44.61 -38.69
N GLY A 279 -31.60 -45.63 -39.44
CA GLY A 279 -30.48 -45.57 -40.36
C GLY A 279 -30.94 -45.12 -41.75
N GLY A 280 -30.17 -44.25 -42.39
CA GLY A 280 -30.35 -43.84 -43.79
C GLY A 280 -29.59 -44.78 -44.73
N SER A 281 -30.22 -45.12 -45.87
CA SER A 281 -29.64 -45.88 -46.98
C SER A 281 -29.70 -45.03 -48.25
N TRP A 282 -28.56 -44.67 -48.82
CA TRP A 282 -28.38 -44.20 -50.20
C TRP A 282 -27.08 -44.83 -50.72
N GLY A 283 -27.16 -45.46 -51.89
CA GLY A 283 -26.16 -46.43 -52.35
C GLY A 283 -25.11 -45.93 -53.34
N GLY A 284 -24.25 -46.87 -53.75
CA GLY A 284 -23.81 -47.03 -55.14
C GLY A 284 -22.35 -46.70 -55.46
N SER A 285 -21.70 -47.70 -56.08
CA SER A 285 -20.41 -47.74 -56.82
C SER A 285 -19.10 -47.74 -56.00
N SER A 286 -17.98 -48.33 -56.42
CA SER A 286 -17.59 -49.44 -57.32
C SER A 286 -16.05 -49.44 -57.37
N SER A 287 -15.42 -50.62 -57.42
CA SER A 287 -14.02 -50.90 -57.79
C SER A 287 -12.92 -50.39 -56.83
N GLY A 288 -11.83 -51.09 -56.54
CA GLY A 288 -11.32 -52.38 -56.99
C GLY A 288 -9.84 -52.53 -56.56
N GLY A 289 -9.37 -53.78 -56.44
CA GLY A 289 -7.95 -54.20 -56.40
C GLY A 289 -7.27 -54.01 -55.03
N GLY A 290 -6.78 -55.03 -54.32
CA GLY A 290 -5.83 -56.08 -54.74
C GLY A 290 -4.41 -55.54 -54.56
N HIS A 291 -3.42 -56.17 -53.93
CA HIS A 291 -3.20 -57.49 -53.34
C HIS A 291 -1.99 -57.38 -52.39
N LYS A 292 -1.89 -58.37 -51.46
CA LYS A 292 -0.68 -58.90 -50.79
C LYS A 292 0.20 -57.95 -49.96
#